data_AF-H9WFL0-F1
#
_entry.id   AF-H9WFL0-F1
#
_cell.length_a   1.000
_cell.length_b   1.000
_cell.length_c   1.000
_cell.angle_alpha   90.00
_cell.angle_beta   90.00
_cell.angle_gamma   90.00
#
_symmetry.space_group_name_H-M   'P 1'
#
loop_
_entity.id
_entity.type
_entity.pdbx_description
1 polymer ?
#
loop_
_entity_poly.entity_id
_entity_poly.type
_entity_poly.pdbx_seq_one_letter_code
_entity_poly.pdbx_strand_id
1 'polypeptide(L)'
;GDIRKLQSLDDDEVFAFAKQIAAPYELVRQTKQLGRLPVVNFAAGGVATPADAALMMQLGCDGVFVGSGVFKSGDPARRARAIVQAVTHYNDSHVLAEVSCGLGEAMVGINLNDEKVERYAERSE
;
A
#
# COMPACT_ATOMS: atom_id res chain seq x y z
N GLY A 1 4.98 -0.08 -13.15
CA GLY A 1 3.62 -0.27 -12.62
C GLY A 1 2.64 -0.20 -13.75
N ASP A 2 1.63 -1.07 -13.74
CA ASP A 2 0.72 -1.29 -14.88
C ASP A 2 -0.07 -0.04 -15.29
N ILE A 3 -0.44 0.81 -14.33
CA ILE A 3 -1.10 2.09 -14.64
C ILE A 3 -0.20 3.01 -15.47
N ARG A 4 1.09 3.15 -15.12
CA ARG A 4 2.03 3.95 -15.92
C ARG A 4 2.25 3.36 -17.31
N LYS A 5 2.29 2.03 -17.44
CA LYS A 5 2.35 1.34 -18.74
C LYS A 5 1.10 1.64 -19.56
N LEU A 6 -0.09 1.52 -18.97
CA LEU A 6 -1.37 1.81 -19.62
C LEU A 6 -1.45 3.25 -20.13
N GLN A 7 -0.93 4.22 -19.36
CA GLN A 7 -0.86 5.63 -19.79
C GLN A 7 -0.02 5.83 -21.06
N SER A 8 1.04 5.04 -21.25
CA SER A 8 1.93 5.17 -22.41
C SER A 8 1.52 4.35 -23.63
N LEU A 9 0.51 3.48 -23.53
CA LEU A 9 0.00 2.72 -24.67
C LEU A 9 -0.68 3.64 -25.68
N ASP A 10 -0.77 3.22 -26.94
CA ASP A 10 -1.70 3.84 -27.88
C ASP A 10 -3.15 3.44 -27.57
N ASP A 11 -4.13 4.24 -28.00
CA ASP A 11 -5.55 3.98 -27.71
C ASP A 11 -6.04 2.63 -28.27
N ASP A 12 -5.51 2.23 -29.44
CA ASP A 12 -5.83 0.95 -30.09
C ASP A 12 -5.32 -0.26 -29.29
N GLU A 13 -4.23 -0.08 -28.52
CA GLU A 13 -3.62 -1.15 -27.70
C GLU A 13 -4.36 -1.37 -26.38
N VAL A 14 -5.19 -0.42 -25.94
CA VAL A 14 -5.92 -0.48 -24.66
C VAL A 14 -6.88 -1.67 -24.61
N PHE A 15 -7.48 -2.03 -25.75
CA PHE A 15 -8.41 -3.16 -25.82
C PHE A 15 -7.67 -4.50 -25.57
N ALA A 16 -6.49 -4.67 -26.16
CA ALA A 16 -5.66 -5.84 -25.94
C ALA A 16 -5.17 -5.92 -24.49
N PHE A 17 -4.77 -4.79 -23.92
CA PHE A 17 -4.36 -4.71 -22.52
C PHE A 17 -5.50 -5.10 -21.56
N ALA A 18 -6.71 -4.58 -21.78
CA ALA A 18 -7.89 -4.92 -20.97
C ALA A 18 -8.20 -6.42 -21.02
N LYS A 19 -8.11 -7.04 -22.20
CA LYS A 19 -8.27 -8.49 -22.38
C LYS A 19 -7.19 -9.27 -21.64
N GLN A 20 -5.93 -8.84 -21.70
CA GLN A 20 -4.80 -9.52 -21.05
C GLN A 20 -4.97 -9.59 -19.53
N ILE A 21 -5.43 -8.52 -18.89
CA ILE A 21 -5.63 -8.46 -17.43
C ILE A 21 -7.02 -8.93 -16.99
N ALA A 22 -7.85 -9.41 -17.93
CA ALA A 22 -9.23 -9.81 -17.73
C ALA A 22 -10.09 -8.75 -17.01
N ALA A 23 -9.95 -7.47 -17.41
CA ALA A 23 -10.66 -6.34 -16.81
C ALA A 23 -11.65 -5.67 -17.79
N PRO A 24 -12.73 -5.05 -17.28
CA PRO A 24 -13.67 -4.32 -18.13
C PRO A 24 -13.00 -3.15 -18.86
N TYR A 25 -13.12 -3.14 -20.19
CA TYR A 25 -12.49 -2.13 -21.06
C TYR A 25 -12.78 -0.69 -20.62
N GLU A 26 -14.03 -0.39 -20.26
CA GLU A 26 -14.43 0.96 -19.84
C GLU A 26 -13.68 1.44 -18.58
N LEU A 27 -13.46 0.55 -17.60
CA LEU A 27 -12.70 0.88 -16.40
C LEU A 27 -11.20 1.06 -16.69
N VAL A 28 -10.66 0.26 -17.61
CA VAL A 28 -9.27 0.39 -18.07
C VAL A 28 -9.09 1.72 -18.80
N ARG A 29 -10.00 2.07 -19.71
CA ARG A 29 -9.99 3.37 -20.42
C ARG A 29 -10.09 4.54 -19.45
N GLN A 30 -10.99 4.48 -18.46
CA GLN A 30 -11.10 5.51 -17.43
C GLN A 30 -9.81 5.62 -16.60
N THR A 31 -9.21 4.50 -16.23
CA THR A 31 -7.92 4.46 -15.49
C THR A 31 -6.79 5.09 -16.30
N LYS A 32 -6.74 4.84 -17.61
CA LYS A 32 -5.79 5.48 -18.54
C LYS A 32 -5.94 7.00 -18.53
N GLN A 33 -7.17 7.49 -18.72
CA GLN A 33 -7.49 8.91 -18.76
C GLN A 33 -7.14 9.63 -17.45
N LEU A 34 -7.40 8.99 -16.31
CA LEU A 34 -7.10 9.55 -14.99
C LEU A 34 -5.63 9.41 -14.57
N GLY A 35 -4.89 8.45 -15.16
CA GLY A 35 -3.53 8.11 -14.74
C GLY A 35 -3.42 7.45 -13.36
N ARG A 36 -4.55 7.01 -12.80
CA ARG A 36 -4.70 6.35 -11.51
C ARG A 36 -6.02 5.59 -11.48
N LEU A 37 -6.21 4.75 -10.46
CA LEU A 37 -7.50 4.07 -10.25
C LEU A 37 -8.61 5.09 -9.98
N PRO A 38 -9.85 4.84 -10.43
CA PRO A 38 -11.00 5.73 -10.22
C PRO A 38 -11.56 5.63 -8.78
N VAL A 39 -10.79 5.11 -7.84
CA VAL A 39 -11.14 4.91 -6.42
C VAL A 39 -9.93 5.20 -5.54
N VAL A 40 -10.17 5.35 -4.24
CA VAL A 40 -9.10 5.48 -3.26
C VAL A 40 -8.38 4.13 -3.08
N ASN A 41 -7.05 4.14 -3.10
CA ASN A 41 -6.21 2.96 -3.02
C ASN A 41 -5.29 3.01 -1.79
N PHE A 42 -5.74 2.36 -0.71
CA PHE A 42 -4.97 2.23 0.52
C PHE A 42 -4.03 1.03 0.47
N ALA A 43 -2.85 1.17 1.07
CA ALA A 43 -2.00 0.03 1.41
C ALA A 43 -2.55 -0.70 2.65
N ALA A 44 -2.51 -2.02 2.67
CA ALA A 44 -2.94 -2.81 3.82
C ALA A 44 -2.09 -4.09 3.95
N GLY A 45 -1.87 -4.52 5.19
CA GLY A 45 -1.10 -5.72 5.52
C GLY A 45 0.40 -5.44 5.70
N GLY A 46 0.97 -5.92 6.80
CA GLY A 46 2.41 -5.82 7.06
C GLY A 46 2.95 -4.45 7.51
N VAL A 47 2.14 -3.39 7.50
CA VAL A 47 2.55 -2.05 7.99
C VAL A 47 2.72 -2.08 9.51
N ALA A 48 3.96 -2.07 9.99
CA ALA A 48 4.30 -2.19 11.42
C ALA A 48 5.09 -1.00 11.96
N THR A 49 5.76 -0.23 11.09
CA THR A 49 6.61 0.89 11.46
C THR A 49 6.20 2.20 10.77
N PRO A 50 6.59 3.36 11.31
CA PRO A 50 6.44 4.65 10.63
C PRO A 50 7.08 4.66 9.23
N ALA A 51 8.23 4.02 9.08
CA ALA A 51 8.94 3.93 7.81
C ALA A 51 8.13 3.15 6.75
N ASP A 52 7.51 2.02 7.13
CA ASP A 52 6.64 1.26 6.22
C ASP A 52 5.46 2.12 5.75
N ALA A 53 4.82 2.83 6.69
CA ALA A 53 3.69 3.69 6.37
C ALA A 53 4.08 4.81 5.41
N ALA A 54 5.20 5.49 5.68
CA ALA A 54 5.72 6.55 4.81
C ALA A 54 6.11 6.02 3.42
N LEU A 55 6.75 4.84 3.35
CA LEU A 55 7.09 4.20 2.10
C LEU A 55 5.86 3.97 1.22
N MET A 56 4.75 3.47 1.80
CA MET A 56 3.52 3.26 1.04
C MET A 56 2.94 4.57 0.49
N MET A 57 3.01 5.65 1.25
CA MET A 57 2.60 6.98 0.76
C MET A 57 3.51 7.47 -0.38
N GLN A 58 4.84 7.28 -0.27
CA GLN A 58 5.80 7.63 -1.33
C GLN A 58 5.60 6.81 -2.61
N LEU A 59 5.12 5.56 -2.49
CA LEU A 59 4.75 4.71 -3.62
C LEU A 59 3.43 5.13 -4.31
N GLY A 60 2.71 6.10 -3.73
CA GLY A 60 1.50 6.69 -4.32
C GLY A 60 0.19 6.12 -3.80
N CYS A 61 0.18 5.45 -2.63
CA CYS A 61 -1.05 5.10 -1.94
C CYS A 61 -1.73 6.33 -1.35
N ASP A 62 -3.06 6.29 -1.26
CA ASP A 62 -3.85 7.38 -0.68
C ASP A 62 -3.93 7.31 0.86
N GLY A 63 -3.42 6.23 1.45
CA GLY A 63 -3.38 6.00 2.88
C GLY A 63 -2.93 4.59 3.22
N VAL A 64 -2.88 4.26 4.51
CA VAL A 64 -2.49 2.95 5.01
C VAL A 64 -3.49 2.41 6.04
N PHE A 65 -3.76 1.11 6.02
CA PHE A 65 -4.43 0.38 7.08
C PHE A 65 -3.42 -0.27 8.01
N VAL A 66 -3.63 -0.10 9.31
CA VAL A 66 -2.83 -0.73 10.36
C VAL A 66 -3.72 -1.54 11.29
N GLY A 67 -3.20 -2.69 11.72
CA GLY A 67 -3.88 -3.60 12.63
C GLY A 67 -2.94 -4.06 13.74
N SER A 68 -2.54 -5.32 13.66
CA SER A 68 -1.64 -5.97 14.64
C SER A 68 -0.33 -5.21 14.87
N GLY A 69 0.21 -4.53 13.86
CA GLY A 69 1.43 -3.71 13.96
C GLY A 69 1.38 -2.64 15.04
N VAL A 70 0.19 -2.13 15.33
CA VAL A 70 -0.05 -1.17 16.43
C VAL A 70 -0.39 -1.91 17.71
N PHE A 71 -1.43 -2.75 17.69
CA PHE A 71 -2.03 -3.32 18.91
C PHE A 71 -1.20 -4.43 19.58
N LYS A 72 -0.26 -5.06 18.86
CA LYS A 72 0.65 -6.08 19.40
C LYS A 72 2.07 -5.54 19.65
N SER A 73 2.24 -4.21 19.73
CA SER A 73 3.53 -3.58 20.01
C SER A 73 3.69 -3.24 21.50
N GLY A 74 4.92 -2.91 21.92
CA GLY A 74 5.21 -2.56 23.32
C GLY A 74 4.52 -1.28 23.82
N ASP A 75 4.22 -0.32 22.94
CA ASP A 75 3.44 0.89 23.24
C ASP A 75 2.50 1.23 22.06
N PRO A 76 1.28 0.65 22.04
CA PRO A 76 0.33 0.86 20.96
C PRO A 76 -0.07 2.32 20.75
N ALA A 77 -0.22 3.10 21.82
CA ALA A 77 -0.68 4.48 21.72
C ALA A 77 0.39 5.38 21.08
N ARG A 78 1.65 5.22 21.50
CA ARG A 78 2.77 5.95 20.90
C ARG A 78 3.00 5.53 19.46
N ARG A 79 2.95 4.22 19.17
CA ARG A 79 3.11 3.71 17.80
C ARG A 79 2.00 4.17 16.86
N ALA A 80 0.75 4.17 17.31
CA ALA A 80 -0.37 4.69 16.53
C ALA A 80 -0.14 6.16 16.15
N ARG A 81 0.24 7.00 17.13
CA ARG A 81 0.56 8.42 16.88
C ARG A 81 1.72 8.56 15.89
N ALA A 82 2.78 7.78 16.05
CA ALA A 82 3.93 7.82 15.15
C ALA A 82 3.57 7.45 13.71
N ILE A 83 2.73 6.43 13.50
CA ILE A 83 2.26 6.06 12.17
C ILE A 83 1.39 7.16 11.55
N VAL A 84 0.47 7.76 12.31
CA VAL A 84 -0.35 8.88 11.82
C VAL A 84 0.52 10.07 11.40
N GLN A 85 1.53 10.41 12.21
CA GLN A 85 2.48 11.47 11.87
C GLN A 85 3.29 11.11 10.62
N ALA A 86 3.74 9.87 10.49
CA ALA A 86 4.50 9.42 9.32
C ALA A 86 3.68 9.44 8.03
N VAL A 87 2.40 9.07 8.08
CA VAL A 87 1.50 9.20 6.90
C VAL A 87 1.29 10.66 6.54
N THR A 88 1.19 11.55 7.53
CA THR A 88 0.97 12.99 7.30
C THR A 88 2.22 13.67 6.74
N HIS A 89 3.41 13.28 7.21
CA HIS A 89 4.70 13.89 6.90
C HIS A 89 5.64 12.95 6.12
N TYR A 90 5.08 12.10 5.25
CA TYR A 90 5.80 11.00 4.61
C TYR A 90 6.99 11.41 3.72
N ASN A 91 7.10 12.69 3.36
CA ASN A 91 8.21 13.25 2.59
C ASN A 91 9.25 14.02 3.44
N ASP A 92 9.03 14.14 4.75
CA ASP A 92 9.95 14.83 5.66
C ASP A 92 10.82 13.81 6.41
N SER A 93 12.06 13.64 5.97
CA SER A 93 12.98 12.67 6.56
C SER A 93 13.32 12.97 8.02
N HIS A 94 13.28 14.24 8.45
CA HIS A 94 13.55 14.63 9.82
C HIS A 94 12.40 14.19 10.73
N VAL A 95 11.16 14.50 10.35
CA VAL A 95 9.96 14.07 11.10
C VAL A 95 9.90 12.54 11.15
N LEU A 96 10.18 11.85 10.04
CA LEU A 96 10.18 10.38 10.01
C LEU A 96 11.21 9.77 10.97
N ALA A 97 12.42 10.34 11.04
CA ALA A 97 13.43 9.90 12.00
C ALA A 97 12.96 10.12 13.44
N GLU A 98 12.44 11.31 13.75
CA GLU A 98 11.96 11.69 15.08
C GLU A 98 10.84 10.76 15.57
N VAL A 99 9.81 10.55 14.76
CA VAL A 99 8.65 9.72 15.15
C VAL A 99 8.98 8.23 15.19
N SER A 100 10.09 7.81 14.58
CA SER A 100 10.59 6.43 14.64
C SER A 100 11.36 6.12 15.92
N CYS A 101 11.73 7.14 16.71
CA CYS A 101 12.51 6.96 17.93
C CYS A 101 11.66 6.55 19.15
N GLY A 102 12.22 5.61 19.93
CA GLY A 102 11.67 5.25 21.25
C GLY A 102 10.30 4.56 21.19
N LEU A 103 9.99 3.83 20.11
CA LEU A 103 8.70 3.12 19.93
C LEU A 103 8.61 1.74 20.61
N GLY A 104 9.65 1.35 21.34
CA GLY A 104 9.76 0.02 21.94
C GLY A 104 9.80 -1.11 20.90
N GLU A 105 9.58 -2.33 21.35
CA GLU A 105 9.57 -3.50 20.47
C GLU A 105 8.39 -3.46 19.49
N ALA A 106 8.71 -3.72 18.22
CA ALA A 106 7.72 -3.93 17.18
C ALA A 106 7.07 -5.31 17.34
N MET A 107 5.91 -5.50 16.69
CA MET A 107 5.33 -6.84 16.61
C MET A 107 6.32 -7.81 15.92
N VAL A 108 6.33 -9.07 16.35
CA VAL A 108 7.03 -10.13 15.63
C VAL A 108 6.20 -10.52 14.42
N GLY A 109 6.75 -10.33 13.22
CA GLY A 109 6.15 -10.76 11.97
C GLY A 109 6.33 -12.26 11.72
N ILE A 110 5.51 -12.83 10.84
CA ILE A 110 5.72 -14.15 10.26
C ILE A 110 6.37 -14.00 8.87
N ASN A 111 7.18 -14.97 8.47
CA ASN A 111 7.79 -14.96 7.14
C ASN A 111 6.72 -15.29 6.08
N LEU A 112 6.81 -14.73 4.87
CA LEU A 112 5.83 -14.99 3.80
C LEU A 112 5.81 -16.46 3.31
N ASN A 113 6.84 -17.23 3.65
CA ASN A 113 6.94 -18.66 3.38
C ASN A 113 6.44 -19.55 4.54
N ASP A 114 5.94 -18.95 5.63
CA ASP A 114 5.34 -19.68 6.75
C ASP A 114 3.96 -20.25 6.35
N GLU A 115 3.67 -21.47 6.79
CA GLU A 115 2.40 -22.16 6.52
C GLU A 115 1.18 -21.41 7.03
N LYS A 116 1.36 -20.50 8.00
CA LYS A 116 0.28 -19.69 8.59
C LYS A 116 -0.11 -18.47 7.75
N VAL A 117 0.56 -18.22 6.62
CA VAL A 117 0.28 -17.06 5.76
C VAL A 117 -0.94 -17.35 4.88
N GLU A 118 -2.03 -16.66 5.15
CA GLU A 118 -3.21 -16.66 4.28
C GLU A 118 -2.93 -15.83 3.02
N ARG A 119 -3.19 -16.42 1.84
CA ARG A 119 -3.03 -15.76 0.54
C ARG A 119 -4.39 -15.59 -0.10
N TYR A 120 -4.67 -14.39 -0.60
CA TYR A 120 -5.91 -14.11 -1.30
C TYR A 120 -5.84 -14.64 -2.75
N ALA A 121 -5.80 -15.96 -2.91
CA ALA A 121 -5.96 -16.64 -4.20
C ALA A 121 -6.35 -18.13 -3.99
N GLU A 122 -7.58 -18.36 -3.55
CA GLU A 122 -8.45 -19.34 -4.21
C GLU A 122 -9.56 -18.53 -4.90
N ARG A 123 -9.27 -18.02 -6.11
CA ARG A 123 -10.29 -17.51 -7.02
C ARG A 123 -10.15 -18.29 -8.32
N SER A 124 -10.98 -19.32 -8.44
CA SER A 124 -11.44 -19.98 -9.67
C SER A 124 -10.40 -20.79 -10.46
N GLU A 125 -10.41 -22.10 -10.25
CA GLU A 125 -10.59 -23.01 -11.41
C GLU A 125 -11.99 -22.81 -11.99
#